data_AF-A0A260PP18-F1
#
_entry.id   AF-A0A260PP18-F1
#
_cell.length_a   1.000
_cell.length_b   1.000
_cell.length_c   1.000
_cell.angle_alpha   90.00
_cell.angle_beta   90.00
_cell.angle_gamma   90.00
#
_symmetry.space_group_name_H-M   'P 1'
#
loop_
_entity.id
_entity.type
_entity.pdbx_description
1 polymer ?
#
loop_
_entity_poly.entity_id
_entity_poly.type
_entity_poly.pdbx_seq_one_letter_code
_entity_poly.pdbx_strand_id
1 'polypeptide(L)'
;MSKLKTEHDSRRGAKMAATDREPSKRFRDNAHNDRNATTLIKTSDHASSEERSHELYTVYGTACHAPERQCMTRLTARIVDGDSLASIRCGPGEITRRQVDLEADPRFSVRIQYVLSGEVILSQNGVQISLKSGGIGLYYSDYSYTMTVTRASCLAVVTLRQRVGSREDFDAASGRGLRVVPNAEGTGKILSDTLHSTSREIGMLNTFTAHNVISAVRLLAWEGMHPPHGHAPPDQQSGLVATARLMIEKNLSDPTLNPDLLARKLHVSVRQLHRAFEREERTLSAYIAYERIERCAADLIDPSLQQIPIGDISARWGLSDQSRLSRLFRELKGCSPSEFRRFYAEPS
;
A
#
# COMPACT_ATOMS: atom_id res chain seq x y z
N MET A 1 48.07 59.12 0.46
CA MET A 1 47.66 59.51 1.83
C MET A 1 46.13 59.61 1.84
N SER A 2 45.44 58.54 2.23
CA SER A 2 44.93 58.31 3.60
C SER A 2 43.65 59.11 3.92
N LYS A 3 42.57 58.34 4.24
CA LYS A 3 41.36 58.62 5.05
C LYS A 3 40.06 58.98 4.31
N LEU A 4 38.88 58.57 4.77
CA LEU A 4 38.35 57.41 5.54
C LEU A 4 36.81 57.62 5.59
N LYS A 5 36.03 56.52 5.67
CA LYS A 5 34.60 56.40 6.10
C LYS A 5 33.52 57.05 5.18
N THR A 6 32.34 56.46 4.98
CA THR A 6 31.46 55.76 5.94
C THR A 6 30.47 54.82 5.23
N GLU A 7 29.96 53.86 5.99
CA GLU A 7 29.02 52.77 5.69
C GLU A 7 27.69 53.19 5.03
N HIS A 8 27.17 52.34 4.13
CA HIS A 8 25.77 51.95 4.18
C HIS A 8 25.57 50.53 3.64
N ASP A 9 25.56 49.59 4.58
CA ASP A 9 25.26 48.18 4.40
C ASP A 9 23.78 48.01 4.02
N SER A 10 23.51 47.83 2.73
CA SER A 10 22.17 47.53 2.20
C SER A 10 22.09 46.04 1.89
N ARG A 11 21.53 45.30 2.85
CA ARG A 11 21.05 43.93 2.73
C ARG A 11 20.19 43.76 1.46
N ARG A 12 20.76 43.21 0.39
CA ARG A 12 20.00 42.57 -0.68
C ARG A 12 19.76 41.11 -0.27
N GLY A 13 18.57 40.85 0.24
CA GLY A 13 18.04 39.51 0.38
C GLY A 13 17.91 38.86 -1.00
N ALA A 14 18.79 37.90 -1.29
CA ALA A 14 18.62 37.02 -2.43
C ALA A 14 17.48 36.04 -2.11
N LYS A 15 16.30 36.29 -2.68
CA LYS A 15 15.27 35.27 -2.87
C LYS A 15 15.87 34.17 -3.76
N MET A 16 16.34 33.09 -3.14
CA MET A 16 16.54 31.82 -3.85
C MET A 16 15.16 31.25 -4.15
N ALA A 17 14.68 31.46 -5.38
CA ALA A 17 13.61 30.66 -5.93
C ALA A 17 14.15 29.24 -6.12
N ALA A 18 13.69 28.30 -5.29
CA ALA A 18 13.86 26.88 -5.57
C ALA A 18 13.07 26.58 -6.85
N THR A 19 13.77 26.23 -7.93
CA THR A 19 13.11 25.75 -9.15
C THR A 19 12.56 24.34 -8.88
N ASP A 20 11.27 24.25 -8.58
CA ASP A 20 10.48 23.03 -8.62
C ASP A 20 10.50 22.46 -10.04
N ARG A 21 11.42 21.54 -10.33
CA ARG A 21 11.35 20.71 -11.54
C ARG A 21 10.68 19.40 -11.19
N GLU A 22 9.51 19.16 -11.80
CA GLU A 22 8.84 17.87 -11.66
C GLU A 22 9.71 16.72 -12.18
N PRO A 23 9.66 15.53 -11.54
CA PRO A 23 10.33 14.35 -12.06
C PRO A 23 9.76 13.97 -13.43
N SER A 24 10.64 13.68 -14.39
CA SER A 24 10.23 13.40 -15.77
C SER A 24 9.33 12.17 -15.87
N LYS A 25 8.46 12.13 -16.90
CA LYS A 25 7.50 11.03 -17.15
C LYS A 25 8.17 9.65 -17.12
N ARG A 26 9.36 9.53 -17.71
CA ARG A 26 10.15 8.30 -17.76
C ARG A 26 10.55 7.78 -16.37
N PHE A 27 10.80 8.67 -15.40
CA PHE A 27 11.08 8.26 -14.01
C PHE A 27 9.84 7.68 -13.33
N ARG A 28 8.68 8.30 -13.56
CA ARG A 28 7.42 7.84 -12.97
C ARG A 28 7.04 6.44 -13.47
N ASP A 29 7.30 6.16 -14.75
CA ASP A 29 7.02 4.88 -15.40
C ASP A 29 7.95 3.76 -14.86
N ASN A 30 9.26 4.03 -14.74
CA ASN A 30 10.21 3.04 -14.20
C ASN A 30 9.92 2.72 -12.73
N ALA A 31 9.70 3.73 -11.90
CA ALA A 31 9.37 3.53 -10.49
C ALA A 31 8.04 2.77 -10.31
N HIS A 32 7.11 2.91 -11.25
CA HIS A 32 5.87 2.13 -11.26
C HIS A 32 6.13 0.63 -11.43
N ASN A 33 7.06 0.26 -12.31
CA ASN A 33 7.38 -1.13 -12.59
C ASN A 33 8.12 -1.78 -11.42
N ASP A 34 9.11 -1.07 -10.85
CA ASP A 34 9.91 -1.56 -9.72
C ASP A 34 9.08 -1.76 -8.44
N ARG A 35 7.97 -1.03 -8.30
CA ARG A 35 7.05 -1.18 -7.16
C ARG A 35 6.25 -2.48 -7.16
N ASN A 36 6.10 -3.14 -8.31
CA ASN A 36 5.36 -4.40 -8.39
C ASN A 36 6.31 -5.61 -8.29
N ALA A 37 7.60 -5.39 -8.43
CA ALA A 37 8.62 -6.42 -8.28
C ALA A 37 9.01 -6.58 -6.80
N THR A 38 9.24 -7.83 -6.39
CA THR A 38 9.91 -8.08 -5.11
C THR A 38 11.35 -7.60 -5.22
N THR A 39 11.73 -6.57 -4.47
CA THR A 39 13.06 -5.93 -4.63
C THR A 39 13.55 -5.29 -3.33
N LEU A 40 14.87 -5.29 -3.14
CA LEU A 40 15.57 -4.52 -2.12
C LEU A 40 16.15 -3.26 -2.75
N ILE A 41 15.75 -2.10 -2.26
CA ILE A 41 16.28 -0.80 -2.67
C ILE A 41 17.20 -0.31 -1.55
N LYS A 42 18.42 0.09 -1.90
CA LYS A 42 19.37 0.75 -0.99
C LYS A 42 20.00 1.92 -1.73
N THR A 43 19.80 3.13 -1.22
CA THR A 43 20.45 4.31 -1.80
C THR A 43 21.96 4.19 -1.64
N SER A 44 22.69 4.45 -2.73
CA SER A 44 24.14 4.64 -2.71
C SER A 44 24.49 5.94 -1.99
N ASP A 45 25.58 5.94 -1.21
CA ASP A 45 26.11 7.16 -0.57
C ASP A 45 26.50 8.23 -1.63
N HIS A 46 26.67 7.83 -2.90
CA HIS A 46 26.96 8.71 -4.05
C HIS A 46 25.78 8.94 -5.00
N ALA A 47 24.56 8.50 -4.65
CA ALA A 47 23.39 8.68 -5.52
C ALA A 47 23.12 10.16 -5.80
N SER A 48 22.78 10.48 -7.05
CA SER A 48 22.35 11.80 -7.50
C SER A 48 21.00 12.22 -6.88
N SER A 49 20.66 13.50 -6.95
CA SER A 49 19.35 14.01 -6.50
C SER A 49 18.18 13.33 -7.23
N GLU A 50 18.37 13.03 -8.51
CA GLU A 50 17.35 12.43 -9.37
C GLU A 50 17.12 10.94 -9.02
N GLU A 51 18.20 10.17 -8.79
CA GLU A 51 18.11 8.78 -8.31
C GLU A 51 17.43 8.69 -6.95
N ARG A 52 17.77 9.58 -6.01
CA ARG A 52 17.12 9.64 -4.68
C ARG A 52 15.63 9.93 -4.80
N SER A 53 15.25 10.81 -5.74
CA SER A 53 13.86 11.16 -6.00
C SER A 53 13.08 9.99 -6.61
N HIS A 54 13.71 9.21 -7.50
CA HIS A 54 13.14 7.98 -8.07
C HIS A 54 12.92 6.89 -7.01
N GLU A 55 13.92 6.64 -6.16
CA GLU A 55 13.82 5.66 -5.08
C GLU A 55 12.72 6.03 -4.07
N LEU A 56 12.62 7.32 -3.73
CA LEU A 56 11.54 7.87 -2.91
C LEU A 56 10.17 7.71 -3.55
N TYR A 57 10.08 8.02 -4.83
CA TYR A 57 8.87 7.80 -5.61
C TYR A 57 8.53 6.32 -5.58
N THR A 58 9.50 5.40 -5.59
CA THR A 58 9.25 3.96 -5.49
C THR A 58 8.69 3.55 -4.12
N VAL A 59 9.02 4.24 -3.03
CA VAL A 59 8.49 3.89 -1.68
C VAL A 59 7.14 4.52 -1.39
N TYR A 60 7.00 5.82 -1.69
CA TYR A 60 5.81 6.58 -1.35
C TYR A 60 4.84 6.72 -2.54
N GLY A 61 5.35 6.76 -3.76
CA GLY A 61 4.54 7.12 -4.93
C GLY A 61 4.25 8.58 -5.12
N THR A 62 4.96 9.43 -4.40
CA THR A 62 4.98 10.87 -4.61
C THR A 62 6.23 11.34 -5.29
N ALA A 63 6.07 12.35 -6.14
CA ALA A 63 7.16 13.25 -6.49
C ALA A 63 7.60 13.97 -5.21
N CYS A 64 8.61 13.43 -4.53
CA CYS A 64 9.18 14.07 -3.36
C CYS A 64 9.90 15.33 -3.82
N HIS A 65 9.25 16.49 -3.67
CA HIS A 65 9.91 17.79 -3.84
C HIS A 65 10.67 18.10 -2.56
N ALA A 66 11.72 17.33 -2.33
CA ALA A 66 12.74 17.66 -1.37
C ALA A 66 13.63 18.74 -2.02
N PRO A 67 13.78 19.96 -1.47
CA PRO A 67 14.77 20.89 -1.97
C PRO A 67 16.13 20.17 -2.04
N GLU A 68 16.72 20.15 -3.25
CA GLU A 68 17.71 19.19 -3.81
C GLU A 68 18.97 18.90 -2.98
N ARG A 69 19.13 19.47 -1.79
CA ARG A 69 20.36 19.36 -0.98
C ARG A 69 20.18 18.91 0.46
N GLN A 70 18.95 18.76 0.98
CA GLN A 70 18.80 18.60 2.45
C GLN A 70 17.91 17.46 2.94
N CYS A 71 17.02 16.91 2.11
CA CYS A 71 16.00 16.04 2.70
C CYS A 71 16.44 14.59 2.91
N MET A 72 17.41 14.00 2.20
CA MET A 72 17.72 12.57 2.36
C MET A 72 19.19 12.18 2.20
N THR A 73 19.65 11.34 3.14
CA THR A 73 21.01 10.81 3.17
C THR A 73 21.06 9.30 2.95
N ARG A 74 20.00 8.52 3.27
CA ARG A 74 19.97 7.06 3.03
C ARG A 74 18.56 6.46 3.08
N LEU A 75 18.13 5.73 2.05
CA LEU A 75 16.93 4.89 2.07
C LEU A 75 17.33 3.40 2.03
N THR A 76 16.60 2.59 2.78
CA THR A 76 16.60 1.13 2.62
C THR A 76 15.16 0.66 2.62
N ALA A 77 14.73 0.02 1.54
CA ALA A 77 13.36 -0.45 1.39
C ALA A 77 13.30 -1.87 0.86
N ARG A 78 12.31 -2.64 1.32
CA ARG A 78 11.91 -3.90 0.71
C ARG A 78 10.49 -3.80 0.22
N ILE A 79 10.29 -4.23 -1.02
CA ILE A 79 9.01 -4.29 -1.69
C ILE A 79 8.65 -5.75 -1.84
N VAL A 80 7.42 -6.10 -1.49
CA VAL A 80 6.88 -7.46 -1.56
C VAL A 80 5.44 -7.37 -2.03
N ASP A 81 5.15 -7.90 -3.21
CA ASP A 81 3.81 -7.94 -3.82
C ASP A 81 3.09 -6.58 -3.86
N GLY A 82 3.87 -5.50 -3.99
CA GLY A 82 3.36 -4.13 -4.01
C GLY A 82 3.32 -3.41 -2.67
N ASP A 83 3.34 -4.13 -1.55
CA ASP A 83 3.51 -3.55 -0.22
C ASP A 83 5.00 -3.27 0.03
N SER A 84 5.32 -2.40 0.99
CA SER A 84 6.72 -2.09 1.30
C SER A 84 7.00 -1.78 2.77
N LEU A 85 8.23 -2.11 3.17
CA LEU A 85 8.87 -1.67 4.40
C LEU A 85 10.02 -0.76 4.00
N ALA A 86 10.09 0.45 4.52
CA ALA A 86 11.20 1.36 4.25
C ALA A 86 11.71 2.04 5.52
N SER A 87 13.02 2.23 5.59
CA SER A 87 13.72 3.06 6.57
C SER A 87 14.45 4.17 5.82
N ILE A 88 14.25 5.40 6.27
CA ILE A 88 14.71 6.62 5.61
C ILE A 88 15.46 7.47 6.63
N ARG A 89 16.72 7.79 6.34
CA ARG A 89 17.47 8.83 7.04
C ARG A 89 17.36 10.12 6.22
N CYS A 90 16.82 11.14 6.87
CA CYS A 90 16.48 12.40 6.25
C CYS A 90 16.97 13.58 7.08
N GLY A 91 17.40 14.65 6.40
CA GLY A 91 17.60 15.95 7.01
C GLY A 91 16.30 16.75 7.07
N PRO A 92 16.32 17.99 7.57
CA PRO A 92 15.17 18.87 7.52
C PRO A 92 14.67 19.05 6.07
N GLY A 93 13.36 19.07 5.89
CA GLY A 93 12.76 19.21 4.57
C GLY A 93 11.29 18.86 4.56
N GLU A 94 10.70 18.87 3.36
CA GLU A 94 9.29 18.62 3.15
C GLU A 94 9.10 17.54 2.10
N ILE A 95 8.14 16.65 2.33
CA ILE A 95 7.69 15.62 1.40
C ILE A 95 6.20 15.84 1.18
N THR A 96 5.82 16.07 -0.08
CA THR A 96 4.44 16.42 -0.44
C THR A 96 3.83 15.43 -1.43
N ARG A 97 2.52 15.18 -1.29
CA ARG A 97 1.65 14.60 -2.32
C ARG A 97 0.66 15.66 -2.73
N ARG A 98 0.82 16.23 -3.92
CA ARG A 98 -0.08 17.25 -4.45
C ARG A 98 -1.21 16.59 -5.22
N GLN A 99 -2.24 17.38 -5.53
CA GLN A 99 -3.38 16.92 -6.33
C GLN A 99 -2.96 16.37 -7.70
N VAL A 100 -2.04 17.07 -8.38
CA VAL A 100 -1.42 16.63 -9.63
C VAL A 100 -0.73 15.25 -9.52
N ASP A 101 -0.15 14.94 -8.36
CA ASP A 101 0.52 13.65 -8.14
C ASP A 101 -0.50 12.52 -7.91
N LEU A 102 -1.68 12.84 -7.38
CA LEU A 102 -2.81 11.91 -7.25
C LEU A 102 -3.44 11.63 -8.62
N GLU A 103 -3.61 12.65 -9.45
CA GLU A 103 -4.15 12.49 -10.81
C GLU A 103 -3.23 11.62 -11.67
N ALA A 104 -1.90 11.74 -11.49
CA ALA A 104 -0.92 10.92 -12.19
C ALA A 104 -0.77 9.49 -11.63
N ASP A 105 -1.05 9.28 -10.34
CA ASP A 105 -1.01 7.98 -9.67
C ASP A 105 -2.19 7.85 -8.69
N PRO A 106 -3.40 7.51 -9.18
CA PRO A 106 -4.62 7.50 -8.37
C PRO A 106 -4.72 6.26 -7.46
N ARG A 107 -3.67 5.44 -7.39
CA ARG A 107 -3.68 4.20 -6.63
C ARG A 107 -3.75 4.48 -5.13
N PHE A 108 -4.59 3.69 -4.48
CA PHE A 108 -4.78 3.73 -3.04
C PHE A 108 -3.65 2.99 -2.31
N SER A 109 -3.20 3.57 -1.20
CA SER A 109 -2.42 2.86 -0.18
C SER A 109 -2.65 3.47 1.21
N VAL A 110 -2.58 2.62 2.23
CA VAL A 110 -2.46 3.02 3.63
C VAL A 110 -0.99 3.14 3.97
N ARG A 111 -0.61 4.22 4.65
CA ARG A 111 0.76 4.42 5.12
C ARG A 111 0.82 4.53 6.62
N ILE A 112 1.72 3.75 7.19
CA ILE A 112 2.05 3.76 8.61
C ILE A 112 3.42 4.42 8.75
N GLN A 113 3.42 5.66 9.21
CA GLN A 113 4.63 6.42 9.53
C GLN A 113 5.06 6.10 10.96
N TYR A 114 6.30 5.71 11.12
CA TYR A 114 6.97 5.55 12.40
C TYR A 114 8.20 6.44 12.46
N VAL A 115 8.48 6.98 13.64
CA VAL A 115 9.66 7.82 13.88
C VAL A 115 10.64 7.05 14.75
N LEU A 116 11.75 6.58 14.20
CA LEU A 116 12.79 5.94 15.00
C LEU A 116 13.50 6.99 15.84
N SER A 117 13.88 8.10 15.21
CA SER A 117 14.50 9.25 15.87
C SER A 117 14.15 10.54 15.15
N GLY A 118 14.11 11.64 15.90
CA GLY A 118 13.77 12.95 15.37
C GLY A 118 12.30 13.31 15.56
N GLU A 119 11.76 14.10 14.64
CA GLU A 119 10.38 14.60 14.70
C GLU A 119 9.87 14.92 13.29
N VAL A 120 8.60 14.61 13.06
CA VAL A 120 7.92 14.87 11.80
C VAL A 120 6.51 15.40 12.05
N ILE A 121 6.12 16.36 11.24
CA ILE A 121 4.78 16.92 11.22
C ILE A 121 4.09 16.40 9.96
N LEU A 122 2.94 15.75 10.12
CA LEU A 122 2.10 15.30 9.02
C LEU A 122 0.85 16.19 8.96
N SER A 123 0.48 16.61 7.76
CA SER A 123 -0.72 17.40 7.49
C SER A 123 -1.49 16.81 6.31
N GLN A 124 -2.80 16.60 6.49
CA GLN A 124 -3.71 16.07 5.47
C GLN A 124 -5.14 16.52 5.79
N ASN A 125 -5.90 16.96 4.78
CA ASN A 125 -7.30 17.39 4.91
C ASN A 125 -7.54 18.40 6.07
N GLY A 126 -6.59 19.32 6.29
CA GLY A 126 -6.65 20.33 7.35
C GLY A 126 -6.42 19.79 8.77
N VAL A 127 -6.11 18.51 8.94
CA VAL A 127 -5.64 17.91 10.19
C VAL A 127 -4.13 17.87 10.19
N GLN A 128 -3.52 18.23 11.31
CA GLN A 128 -2.08 18.17 11.50
C GLN A 128 -1.73 17.40 12.76
N ILE A 129 -0.76 16.48 12.66
CA ILE A 129 -0.23 15.72 13.79
C ILE A 129 1.29 15.91 13.86
N SER A 130 1.85 15.95 15.08
CA SER A 130 3.30 15.86 15.28
C SER A 130 3.65 14.50 15.88
N LEU A 131 4.62 13.82 15.26
CA LEU A 131 5.15 12.54 15.70
C LEU A 131 6.61 12.74 16.13
N LYS A 132 6.88 12.42 17.39
CA LYS A 132 8.24 12.33 17.94
C LYS A 132 8.75 10.89 17.86
N SER A 133 9.99 10.64 18.26
CA SER A 133 10.56 9.28 18.37
C SER A 133 9.59 8.33 19.11
N GLY A 134 9.37 7.16 18.52
CA GLY A 134 8.37 6.18 18.94
C GLY A 134 6.97 6.44 18.38
N GLY A 135 6.66 7.66 17.96
CA GLY A 135 5.34 8.04 17.45
C GLY A 135 4.96 7.29 16.18
N ILE A 136 3.69 6.91 16.11
CA ILE A 136 3.08 6.23 14.95
C ILE A 136 1.94 7.11 14.42
N GLY A 137 2.00 7.43 13.14
CA GLY A 137 0.91 8.06 12.41
C GLY A 137 0.46 7.19 11.26
N LEU A 138 -0.81 7.28 10.95
CA LEU A 138 -1.41 6.55 9.84
C LEU A 138 -2.14 7.54 8.93
N TYR A 139 -1.95 7.40 7.63
CA TYR A 139 -2.60 8.26 6.64
C TYR A 139 -2.78 7.57 5.29
N TYR A 140 -3.65 8.13 4.45
CA TYR A 140 -3.86 7.59 3.11
C TYR A 140 -3.10 8.34 2.03
N SER A 141 -2.70 7.59 1.00
CA SER A 141 -2.05 8.17 -0.17
C SER A 141 -3.03 8.62 -1.27
N ASP A 142 -4.33 8.42 -1.13
CA ASP A 142 -5.33 8.93 -2.09
C ASP A 142 -5.83 10.34 -1.74
N TYR A 143 -5.33 10.92 -0.65
CA TYR A 143 -5.45 12.35 -0.33
C TYR A 143 -4.10 13.06 -0.50
N SER A 144 -4.19 14.37 -0.70
CA SER A 144 -3.00 15.22 -0.65
C SER A 144 -2.50 15.31 0.78
N TYR A 145 -1.18 15.34 0.94
CA TYR A 145 -0.58 15.48 2.25
C TYR A 145 0.77 16.19 2.17
N THR A 146 1.17 16.77 3.29
CA THR A 146 2.49 17.32 3.53
C THR A 146 3.10 16.63 4.74
N MET A 147 4.37 16.25 4.61
CA MET A 147 5.18 15.73 5.69
C MET A 147 6.42 16.61 5.87
N THR A 148 6.48 17.35 6.97
CA THR A 148 7.60 18.24 7.29
C THR A 148 8.52 17.57 8.31
N VAL A 149 9.75 17.33 7.92
CA VAL A 149 10.84 16.87 8.78
C VAL A 149 11.55 18.10 9.32
N THR A 150 11.48 18.34 10.63
CA THR A 150 11.96 19.61 11.23
C THR A 150 13.46 19.58 11.54
N ARG A 151 14.03 18.38 11.67
CA ARG A 151 15.44 18.13 12.00
C ARG A 151 15.90 16.80 11.40
N ALA A 152 17.21 16.55 11.40
CA ALA A 152 17.74 15.25 11.02
C ALA A 152 17.02 14.12 11.78
N SER A 153 16.40 13.21 11.03
CA SER A 153 15.47 12.20 11.54
C SER A 153 15.71 10.86 10.86
N CYS A 154 15.31 9.79 11.54
CA CYS A 154 15.25 8.45 10.99
C CYS A 154 13.79 7.99 11.05
N LEU A 155 13.20 7.77 9.89
CA LEU A 155 11.80 7.48 9.69
C LEU A 155 11.66 6.06 9.16
N ALA A 156 10.60 5.35 9.57
CA ALA A 156 10.16 4.16 8.87
C ALA A 156 8.77 4.37 8.32
N VAL A 157 8.53 3.87 7.11
CA VAL A 157 7.20 3.84 6.53
C VAL A 157 6.88 2.42 6.10
N VAL A 158 5.66 1.99 6.42
CA VAL A 158 5.06 0.79 5.84
C VAL A 158 3.95 1.23 4.90
N THR A 159 4.02 0.79 3.64
CA THR A 159 3.00 1.08 2.63
C THR A 159 2.23 -0.19 2.36
N LEU A 160 0.90 -0.14 2.55
CA LEU A 160 -0.02 -1.25 2.33
C LEU A 160 -0.99 -0.88 1.20
N ARG A 161 -1.00 -1.64 0.11
CA ARG A 161 -1.89 -1.40 -1.04
C ARG A 161 -3.30 -1.91 -0.80
N GLN A 162 -3.44 -2.94 0.02
CA GLN A 162 -4.75 -3.41 0.41
C GLN A 162 -5.28 -2.61 1.59
N ARG A 163 -6.58 -2.33 1.54
CA ARG A 163 -7.29 -1.74 2.68
C ARG A 163 -7.15 -2.64 3.90
N VAL A 164 -6.92 -2.02 5.04
CA VAL A 164 -7.10 -2.68 6.32
C VAL A 164 -8.58 -2.47 6.65
N GLY A 165 -9.43 -3.49 6.57
CA GLY A 165 -10.90 -3.34 6.71
C GLY A 165 -11.61 -2.65 5.54
N SER A 166 -12.90 -2.30 5.72
CA SER A 166 -13.70 -1.59 4.71
C SER A 166 -13.32 -0.11 4.65
N ARG A 167 -13.63 0.55 3.52
CA ARG A 167 -13.41 2.01 3.37
C ARG A 167 -14.20 2.79 4.41
N GLU A 168 -15.43 2.38 4.69
CA GLU A 168 -16.32 3.04 5.63
C GLU A 168 -15.85 2.89 7.08
N ASP A 169 -15.41 1.69 7.48
CA ASP A 169 -14.87 1.46 8.83
C ASP A 169 -13.62 2.31 9.08
N PHE A 170 -12.75 2.41 8.08
CA PHE A 170 -11.50 3.15 8.20
C PHE A 170 -11.68 4.66 8.03
N ASP A 171 -12.59 5.12 7.17
CA ASP A 171 -12.95 6.54 7.04
C ASP A 171 -13.68 7.03 8.31
N ALA A 172 -14.58 6.21 8.89
CA ALA A 172 -15.19 6.47 10.19
C ALA A 172 -14.15 6.50 11.33
N ALA A 173 -13.16 5.59 11.30
CA ALA A 173 -12.10 5.54 12.29
C ALA A 173 -11.04 6.65 12.14
N SER A 174 -10.80 7.16 10.93
CA SER A 174 -9.76 8.18 10.67
C SER A 174 -10.29 9.61 10.69
N GLY A 175 -11.61 9.81 10.54
CA GLY A 175 -12.31 11.09 10.66
C GLY A 175 -12.03 12.09 9.53
N ARG A 176 -10.79 12.13 9.00
CA ARG A 176 -10.28 12.96 7.89
C ARG A 176 -9.02 12.38 7.22
N GLY A 177 -8.78 11.07 7.34
CA GLY A 177 -7.67 10.39 6.67
C GLY A 177 -6.31 10.38 7.37
N LEU A 178 -6.10 11.16 8.45
CA LEU A 178 -4.84 11.21 9.21
C LEU A 178 -5.07 10.95 10.70
N ARG A 179 -4.30 10.04 11.30
CA ARG A 179 -4.49 9.62 12.69
C ARG A 179 -3.20 9.26 13.42
N VAL A 180 -3.13 9.57 14.72
CA VAL A 180 -2.09 9.06 15.64
C VAL A 180 -2.53 7.71 16.20
N VAL A 181 -1.64 6.72 16.21
CA VAL A 181 -1.89 5.42 16.85
C VAL A 181 -1.34 5.48 18.29
N PRO A 182 -2.19 5.32 19.33
CA PRO A 182 -1.72 5.21 20.71
C PRO A 182 -0.79 4.02 20.86
N ASN A 183 0.34 4.21 21.54
CA ASN A 183 1.42 3.21 21.58
C ASN A 183 2.13 3.09 22.93
N ALA A 184 1.55 3.67 24.00
CA ALA A 184 2.10 3.56 25.34
C ALA A 184 1.98 2.13 25.90
N GLU A 185 0.92 1.41 25.52
CA GLU A 185 0.58 0.07 26.02
C GLU A 185 -0.19 -0.75 24.97
N GLY A 186 -0.48 -2.01 25.31
CA GLY A 186 -1.30 -2.93 24.49
C GLY A 186 -0.77 -3.14 23.07
N THR A 187 -1.69 -3.31 22.12
CA THR A 187 -1.36 -3.61 20.72
C THR A 187 -0.53 -2.52 20.04
N GLY A 188 -0.76 -1.25 20.39
CA GLY A 188 0.01 -0.14 19.87
C GLY A 188 1.48 -0.16 20.31
N LYS A 189 1.76 -0.62 21.54
CA LYS A 189 3.13 -0.83 22.00
C LYS A 189 3.82 -1.96 21.23
N ILE A 190 3.10 -3.08 21.01
CA ILE A 190 3.60 -4.22 20.22
C ILE A 190 3.89 -3.79 18.76
N LEU A 191 2.99 -2.99 18.16
CA LEU A 191 3.21 -2.39 16.85
C LEU A 191 4.47 -1.52 16.82
N SER A 192 4.63 -0.64 17.82
CA SER A 192 5.81 0.23 17.94
C SER A 192 7.10 -0.57 18.01
N ASP A 193 7.14 -1.63 18.82
CA ASP A 193 8.33 -2.47 18.99
C ASP A 193 8.64 -3.28 17.72
N THR A 194 7.60 -3.77 17.04
CA THR A 194 7.71 -4.47 15.76
C THR A 194 8.28 -3.54 14.68
N LEU A 195 7.73 -2.33 14.55
CA LEU A 195 8.22 -1.32 13.60
C LEU A 195 9.65 -0.90 13.93
N HIS A 196 9.98 -0.71 15.21
CA HIS A 196 11.34 -0.38 15.63
C HIS A 196 12.34 -1.46 15.26
N SER A 197 12.10 -2.71 15.66
CA SER A 197 13.00 -3.83 15.37
C SER A 197 13.12 -4.06 13.86
N THR A 198 11.99 -4.11 13.16
CA THR A 198 11.94 -4.32 11.70
C THR A 198 12.73 -3.27 10.95
N SER A 199 12.52 -1.98 11.27
CA SER A 199 13.16 -0.87 10.56
C SER A 199 14.68 -0.92 10.55
N ARG A 200 15.28 -1.51 11.59
CA ARG A 200 16.74 -1.69 11.70
C ARG A 200 17.25 -2.89 10.90
N GLU A 201 16.40 -3.89 10.71
CA GLU A 201 16.74 -5.17 10.08
C GLU A 201 16.29 -5.28 8.60
N ILE A 202 15.56 -4.30 8.05
CA ILE A 202 14.99 -4.34 6.67
C ILE A 202 15.99 -4.86 5.64
N GLY A 203 17.24 -4.40 5.70
CA GLY A 203 18.28 -4.79 4.76
C GLY A 203 18.64 -6.28 4.80
N MET A 204 18.43 -6.95 5.93
CA MET A 204 18.78 -8.35 6.20
C MET A 204 17.61 -9.32 6.03
N LEU A 205 16.36 -8.83 6.05
CA LEU A 205 15.18 -9.67 5.86
C LEU A 205 15.20 -10.35 4.49
N ASN A 206 14.80 -11.61 4.40
CA ASN A 206 14.45 -12.20 3.10
C ASN A 206 13.00 -11.83 2.72
N THR A 207 12.59 -12.12 1.49
CA THR A 207 11.25 -11.81 0.98
C THR A 207 10.13 -12.41 1.84
N PHE A 208 10.27 -13.67 2.26
CA PHE A 208 9.25 -14.36 3.04
C PHE A 208 9.07 -13.74 4.43
N THR A 209 10.17 -13.43 5.12
CA THR A 209 10.13 -12.74 6.41
C THR A 209 9.56 -11.34 6.27
N ALA A 210 9.94 -10.59 5.23
CA ALA A 210 9.38 -9.26 4.96
C ALA A 210 7.86 -9.34 4.73
N HIS A 211 7.36 -10.32 3.97
CA HIS A 211 5.92 -10.56 3.77
C HIS A 211 5.19 -10.80 5.10
N ASN A 212 5.75 -11.65 5.96
CA ASN A 212 5.15 -11.97 7.26
C ASN A 212 5.13 -10.77 8.21
N VAL A 213 6.19 -9.96 8.20
CA VAL A 213 6.26 -8.73 8.99
C VAL A 213 5.24 -7.70 8.50
N ILE A 214 5.12 -7.49 7.20
CA ILE A 214 4.09 -6.63 6.60
C ILE A 214 2.69 -7.09 7.04
N SER A 215 2.43 -8.40 6.99
CA SER A 215 1.17 -8.99 7.41
C SER A 215 0.89 -8.76 8.90
N ALA A 216 1.89 -8.94 9.77
CA ALA A 216 1.77 -8.68 11.20
C ALA A 216 1.51 -7.19 11.48
N VAL A 217 2.26 -6.29 10.84
CA VAL A 217 2.07 -4.83 10.96
C VAL A 217 0.66 -4.44 10.52
N ARG A 218 0.14 -5.02 9.43
CA ARG A 218 -1.23 -4.77 8.96
C ARG A 218 -2.27 -5.13 10.03
N LEU A 219 -2.13 -6.29 10.67
CA LEU A 219 -3.05 -6.73 11.74
C LEU A 219 -2.94 -5.86 12.99
N LEU A 220 -1.71 -5.54 13.42
CA LEU A 220 -1.49 -4.73 14.61
C LEU A 220 -1.93 -3.27 14.40
N ALA A 221 -1.74 -2.72 13.20
CA ALA A 221 -2.22 -1.39 12.85
C ALA A 221 -3.75 -1.35 12.77
N TRP A 222 -4.40 -2.40 12.28
CA TRP A 222 -5.86 -2.54 12.33
C TRP A 222 -6.38 -2.37 13.76
N GLU A 223 -5.87 -3.20 14.67
CA GLU A 223 -6.28 -3.21 16.07
C GLU A 223 -5.92 -1.91 16.79
N GLY A 224 -4.73 -1.35 16.53
CA GLY A 224 -4.29 -0.08 17.10
C GLY A 224 -5.13 1.14 16.70
N MET A 225 -5.94 1.03 15.63
CA MET A 225 -6.92 2.06 15.25
C MET A 225 -8.25 1.95 15.99
N HIS A 226 -8.51 0.91 16.76
CA HIS A 226 -9.73 0.85 17.55
C HIS A 226 -9.44 1.40 18.95
N PRO A 227 -10.24 2.35 19.48
CA PRO A 227 -10.04 2.85 20.84
C PRO A 227 -10.06 1.67 21.83
N PRO A 228 -9.20 1.68 22.87
CA PRO A 228 -9.27 0.68 23.92
C PRO A 228 -10.63 0.86 24.60
N HIS A 229 -11.48 -0.15 24.48
CA HIS A 229 -12.86 -0.19 25.00
C HIS A 229 -13.86 0.65 24.19
N GLY A 230 -14.59 -0.01 23.29
CA GLY A 230 -15.77 0.59 22.65
C GLY A 230 -16.58 -0.37 21.81
N HIS A 231 -15.93 -1.26 21.06
CA HIS A 231 -16.59 -2.31 20.30
C HIS A 231 -15.94 -3.65 20.58
N ALA A 232 -16.74 -4.71 20.59
CA ALA A 232 -16.26 -6.09 20.64
C ALA A 232 -15.14 -6.28 19.60
N PRO A 233 -14.16 -7.18 19.85
CA PRO A 233 -13.14 -7.52 18.85
C PRO A 233 -13.78 -7.71 17.47
N PRO A 234 -13.08 -7.42 16.35
CA PRO A 234 -13.61 -7.81 15.04
C PRO A 234 -14.06 -9.25 15.20
N ASP A 235 -15.34 -9.51 14.95
CA ASP A 235 -15.94 -10.81 15.19
C ASP A 235 -14.95 -11.85 14.66
N GLN A 236 -14.65 -12.89 15.43
CA GLN A 236 -13.79 -14.00 15.00
C GLN A 236 -14.12 -14.44 13.55
N GLN A 237 -15.36 -14.23 13.11
CA GLN A 237 -15.84 -14.32 11.74
C GLN A 237 -15.18 -13.34 10.74
N SER A 238 -15.08 -12.04 11.01
CA SER A 238 -14.48 -11.05 10.11
C SER A 238 -12.98 -11.30 9.86
N GLY A 239 -12.23 -11.70 10.90
CA GLY A 239 -10.83 -12.11 10.75
C GLY A 239 -10.69 -13.39 9.92
N LEU A 240 -11.59 -14.36 10.15
CA LEU A 240 -11.63 -15.62 9.38
C LEU A 240 -11.98 -15.38 7.90
N VAL A 241 -12.90 -14.45 7.59
CA VAL A 241 -13.22 -14.07 6.20
C VAL A 241 -12.01 -13.46 5.51
N ALA A 242 -11.30 -12.53 6.16
CA ALA A 242 -10.13 -11.89 5.55
C ALA A 242 -9.03 -12.91 5.21
N THR A 243 -8.73 -13.83 6.13
CA THR A 243 -7.76 -14.91 5.86
C THR A 243 -8.26 -15.86 4.78
N ALA A 244 -9.55 -16.21 4.78
CA ALA A 244 -10.15 -17.05 3.75
C ALA A 244 -10.04 -16.43 2.35
N ARG A 245 -10.30 -15.13 2.20
CA ARG A 245 -10.17 -14.41 0.91
C ARG A 245 -8.74 -14.46 0.36
N LEU A 246 -7.74 -14.22 1.21
CA LEU A 246 -6.32 -14.31 0.82
C LEU A 246 -5.94 -15.72 0.35
N MET A 247 -6.44 -16.75 1.04
CA MET A 247 -6.21 -18.13 0.65
C MET A 247 -6.92 -18.50 -0.64
N ILE A 248 -8.13 -18.00 -0.88
CA ILE A 248 -8.87 -18.20 -2.14
C ILE A 248 -8.09 -17.59 -3.30
N GLU A 249 -7.63 -16.34 -3.17
CA GLU A 249 -6.88 -15.65 -4.22
C GLU A 249 -5.59 -16.39 -4.58
N LYS A 250 -4.82 -16.84 -3.58
CA LYS A 250 -3.58 -17.61 -3.79
C LYS A 250 -3.78 -18.99 -4.42
N ASN A 251 -4.97 -19.57 -4.30
CA ASN A 251 -5.26 -20.95 -4.73
C ASN A 251 -6.34 -21.00 -5.83
N LEU A 252 -6.66 -19.88 -6.48
CA LEU A 252 -7.84 -19.78 -7.33
C LEU A 252 -7.77 -20.70 -8.57
N SER A 253 -6.57 -20.96 -9.07
CA SER A 253 -6.27 -21.87 -10.18
C SER A 253 -6.41 -23.36 -9.82
N ASP A 254 -6.42 -23.71 -8.54
CA ASP A 254 -6.61 -25.09 -8.09
C ASP A 254 -8.09 -25.48 -8.25
N PRO A 255 -8.44 -26.42 -9.17
CA PRO A 255 -9.82 -26.84 -9.39
C PRO A 255 -10.43 -27.51 -8.15
N THR A 256 -9.60 -28.05 -7.25
CA THR A 256 -10.04 -28.70 -6.01
C THR A 256 -10.37 -27.73 -4.89
N LEU A 257 -10.11 -26.42 -5.08
CA LEU A 257 -10.46 -25.38 -4.11
C LEU A 257 -11.97 -25.37 -3.88
N ASN A 258 -12.35 -25.74 -2.65
CA ASN A 258 -13.71 -25.78 -2.16
C ASN A 258 -13.76 -25.40 -0.66
N PRO A 259 -14.94 -25.15 -0.08
CA PRO A 259 -15.09 -24.82 1.33
C PRO A 259 -14.43 -25.81 2.29
N ASP A 260 -14.49 -27.12 2.02
CA ASP A 260 -13.88 -28.17 2.86
C ASP A 260 -12.35 -28.13 2.87
N LEU A 261 -11.73 -27.89 1.71
CA LEU A 261 -10.29 -27.73 1.59
C LEU A 261 -9.83 -26.45 2.29
N LEU A 262 -10.60 -25.36 2.12
CA LEU A 262 -10.30 -24.07 2.72
C LEU A 262 -10.42 -24.12 4.26
N ALA A 263 -11.47 -24.74 4.79
CA ALA A 263 -11.66 -24.94 6.22
C ALA A 263 -10.53 -25.77 6.85
N ARG A 264 -10.11 -26.84 6.16
CA ARG A 264 -8.96 -27.66 6.59
C ARG A 264 -7.66 -26.85 6.62
N LYS A 265 -7.38 -26.06 5.58
CA LYS A 265 -6.19 -25.19 5.51
C LYS A 265 -6.20 -24.08 6.57
N LEU A 266 -7.38 -23.61 6.96
CA LEU A 266 -7.58 -22.57 7.98
C LEU A 266 -7.71 -23.15 9.41
N HIS A 267 -7.67 -24.48 9.57
CA HIS A 267 -7.87 -25.16 10.85
C HIS A 267 -9.19 -24.80 11.56
N VAL A 268 -10.28 -24.62 10.80
CA VAL A 268 -11.63 -24.35 11.32
C VAL A 268 -12.64 -25.38 10.82
N SER A 269 -13.80 -25.47 11.46
CA SER A 269 -14.90 -26.26 10.91
C SER A 269 -15.52 -25.58 9.69
N VAL A 270 -16.00 -26.37 8.73
CA VAL A 270 -16.71 -25.89 7.54
C VAL A 270 -17.94 -25.07 7.94
N ARG A 271 -18.64 -25.49 9.00
CA ARG A 271 -19.77 -24.76 9.58
C ARG A 271 -19.37 -23.38 10.09
N GLN A 272 -18.24 -23.27 10.81
CA GLN A 272 -17.72 -21.99 11.29
C GLN A 272 -17.30 -21.07 10.13
N LEU A 273 -16.72 -21.64 9.08
CA LEU A 273 -16.33 -20.91 7.89
C LEU A 273 -17.54 -20.40 7.11
N HIS A 274 -18.58 -21.21 6.92
CA HIS A 274 -19.84 -20.75 6.31
C HIS A 274 -20.51 -19.67 7.13
N ARG A 275 -20.58 -19.85 8.46
CA ARG A 275 -21.15 -18.86 9.37
C ARG A 275 -20.41 -17.53 9.27
N ALA A 276 -19.09 -17.56 9.07
CA ALA A 276 -18.30 -16.35 8.89
C ALA A 276 -18.65 -15.59 7.60
N PHE A 277 -19.02 -16.31 6.54
CA PHE A 277 -19.48 -15.75 5.27
C PHE A 277 -20.99 -15.41 5.24
N GLU A 278 -21.77 -15.68 6.30
CA GLU A 278 -23.20 -15.33 6.35
C GLU A 278 -23.44 -13.81 6.38
N ARG A 279 -22.45 -13.04 6.85
CA ARG A 279 -22.51 -11.56 6.86
C ARG A 279 -21.98 -10.92 5.58
N GLU A 280 -21.49 -11.72 4.65
CA GLU A 280 -20.97 -11.25 3.36
C GLU A 280 -22.08 -11.28 2.31
N GLU A 281 -21.96 -10.43 1.29
CA GLU A 281 -22.93 -10.40 0.17
C GLU A 281 -23.04 -11.73 -0.58
N ARG A 282 -22.01 -12.59 -0.48
CA ARG A 282 -21.89 -13.85 -1.20
C ARG A 282 -21.53 -14.97 -0.24
N THR A 283 -22.19 -16.11 -0.41
CA THR A 283 -21.75 -17.36 0.20
C THR A 283 -20.32 -17.68 -0.23
N LEU A 284 -19.57 -18.41 0.59
CA LEU A 284 -18.19 -18.80 0.27
C LEU A 284 -18.05 -19.46 -1.11
N SER A 285 -18.96 -20.37 -1.46
CA SER A 285 -18.94 -21.04 -2.77
C SER A 285 -19.23 -20.06 -3.92
N ALA A 286 -20.15 -19.11 -3.71
CA ALA A 286 -20.45 -18.07 -4.69
C ALA A 286 -19.29 -17.07 -4.83
N TYR A 287 -18.59 -16.78 -3.73
CA TYR A 287 -17.40 -15.93 -3.72
C TYR A 287 -16.27 -16.55 -4.55
N ILE A 288 -15.96 -17.84 -4.35
CA ILE A 288 -14.95 -18.55 -5.15
C ILE A 288 -15.34 -18.56 -6.64
N ALA A 289 -16.60 -18.83 -6.95
CA ALA A 289 -17.09 -18.82 -8.33
C ALA A 289 -16.98 -17.42 -8.96
N TYR A 290 -17.33 -16.38 -8.21
CA TYR A 290 -17.23 -15.00 -8.63
C TYR A 290 -15.78 -14.63 -8.98
N GLU A 291 -14.83 -14.86 -8.07
CA GLU A 291 -13.41 -14.57 -8.30
C GLU A 291 -12.87 -15.30 -9.53
N ARG A 292 -13.23 -16.58 -9.72
CA ARG A 292 -12.82 -17.34 -10.91
C ARG A 292 -13.36 -16.75 -12.21
N ILE A 293 -14.62 -16.30 -12.20
CA ILE A 293 -15.25 -15.67 -13.36
C ILE A 293 -14.66 -14.29 -13.63
N GLU A 294 -14.32 -13.51 -12.60
CA GLU A 294 -13.62 -12.24 -12.76
C GLU A 294 -12.24 -12.42 -13.43
N ARG A 295 -11.43 -13.38 -12.96
CA ARG A 295 -10.13 -13.67 -13.58
C ARG A 295 -10.28 -14.22 -15.00
N CYS A 296 -11.24 -15.11 -15.23
CA CYS A 296 -11.54 -15.61 -16.57
C CYS A 296 -11.98 -14.48 -17.50
N ALA A 297 -12.83 -13.55 -17.04
CA ALA A 297 -13.27 -12.41 -17.83
C ALA A 297 -12.11 -11.48 -18.21
N ALA A 298 -11.18 -11.23 -17.27
CA ALA A 298 -9.97 -10.46 -17.53
C ALA A 298 -9.10 -11.13 -18.62
N ASP A 299 -8.86 -12.43 -18.53
CA ASP A 299 -8.09 -13.17 -19.54
C ASP A 299 -8.82 -13.24 -20.90
N LEU A 300 -10.16 -13.22 -20.91
CA LEU A 300 -10.94 -13.28 -22.14
C LEU A 300 -10.85 -12.00 -22.99
N ILE A 301 -10.54 -10.87 -22.37
CA ILE A 301 -10.41 -9.56 -23.05
C ILE A 301 -8.94 -9.17 -23.29
N ASP A 302 -8.00 -9.97 -22.78
CA ASP A 302 -6.58 -9.77 -23.02
C ASP A 302 -6.24 -10.07 -24.50
N PRO A 303 -5.76 -9.09 -25.28
CA PRO A 303 -5.41 -9.28 -26.68
C PRO A 303 -4.35 -10.36 -26.90
N SER A 304 -3.45 -10.56 -25.94
CA SER A 304 -2.39 -11.58 -26.01
C SER A 304 -2.93 -13.01 -25.89
N LEU A 305 -4.15 -13.18 -25.34
CA LEU A 305 -4.81 -14.46 -25.13
C LEU A 305 -5.96 -14.72 -26.11
N GLN A 306 -6.15 -13.86 -27.12
CA GLN A 306 -7.29 -13.93 -28.03
C GLN A 306 -7.38 -15.27 -28.79
N GLN A 307 -6.22 -15.85 -29.12
CA GLN A 307 -6.10 -17.14 -29.81
C GLN A 307 -6.25 -18.35 -28.88
N ILE A 308 -6.23 -18.14 -27.56
CA ILE A 308 -6.35 -19.24 -26.59
C ILE A 308 -7.82 -19.66 -26.48
N PRO A 309 -8.15 -20.96 -26.59
CA PRO A 309 -9.51 -21.46 -26.43
C PRO A 309 -10.12 -21.04 -25.08
N ILE A 310 -11.40 -20.68 -25.08
CA ILE A 310 -12.12 -20.27 -23.86
C ILE A 310 -12.04 -21.37 -22.78
N GLY A 311 -12.12 -22.64 -23.20
CA GLY A 311 -11.97 -23.79 -22.31
C GLY A 311 -10.62 -23.78 -21.57
N ASP A 312 -9.52 -23.50 -22.26
CA ASP A 312 -8.18 -23.46 -21.67
C ASP A 312 -8.01 -22.28 -20.71
N ILE A 313 -8.57 -21.10 -21.07
CA ILE A 313 -8.60 -19.94 -20.16
C ILE A 313 -9.36 -20.28 -18.88
N SER A 314 -10.56 -20.86 -19.01
CA SER A 314 -11.37 -21.21 -17.85
C SER A 314 -10.72 -22.29 -16.98
N ALA A 315 -10.04 -23.27 -17.60
CA ALA A 315 -9.33 -24.31 -16.89
C ALA A 315 -8.17 -23.77 -16.04
N ARG A 316 -7.45 -22.74 -16.52
CA ARG A 316 -6.40 -22.03 -15.73
C ARG A 316 -6.91 -21.46 -14.42
N TRP A 317 -8.19 -21.10 -14.36
CA TRP A 317 -8.85 -20.56 -13.17
C TRP A 317 -9.73 -21.60 -12.45
N GLY A 318 -9.47 -22.89 -12.67
CA GLY A 318 -10.15 -23.98 -11.96
C GLY A 318 -11.60 -24.20 -12.40
N LEU A 319 -12.00 -23.71 -13.59
CA LEU A 319 -13.32 -23.93 -14.20
C LEU A 319 -13.19 -24.84 -15.44
N SER A 320 -12.94 -26.13 -15.22
CA SER A 320 -12.71 -27.10 -16.30
C SER A 320 -13.98 -27.56 -17.03
N ASP A 321 -15.16 -27.38 -16.42
CA ASP A 321 -16.46 -27.78 -16.97
C ASP A 321 -17.08 -26.61 -17.74
N GLN A 322 -17.23 -26.77 -19.05
CA GLN A 322 -17.78 -25.73 -19.95
C GLN A 322 -19.25 -25.41 -19.70
N SER A 323 -20.06 -26.39 -19.29
CA SER A 323 -21.48 -26.16 -18.97
C SER A 323 -21.60 -25.33 -17.70
N ARG A 324 -20.79 -25.65 -16.69
CA ARG A 324 -20.71 -24.89 -15.44
C ARG A 324 -20.16 -23.48 -15.67
N LEU A 325 -19.11 -23.34 -16.48
CA LEU A 325 -18.56 -22.05 -16.88
C LEU A 325 -19.65 -21.18 -17.52
N SER A 326 -20.30 -21.67 -18.58
CA SER A 326 -21.25 -20.89 -19.36
C SER A 326 -22.41 -20.37 -18.50
N ARG A 327 -22.90 -21.22 -17.58
CA ARG A 327 -23.94 -20.84 -16.63
C ARG A 327 -23.48 -19.75 -15.67
N LEU A 328 -22.37 -19.97 -14.95
CA LEU A 328 -21.86 -19.01 -13.97
C LEU A 328 -21.47 -17.68 -14.62
N PHE A 329 -20.88 -17.74 -15.82
CA PHE A 329 -20.48 -16.55 -16.56
C PHE A 329 -21.71 -15.72 -16.97
N ARG A 330 -22.78 -16.37 -17.45
CA ARG A 330 -24.03 -15.68 -17.81
C ARG A 330 -24.73 -15.11 -16.57
N GLU A 331 -24.73 -15.84 -15.45
CA GLU A 331 -25.29 -15.38 -14.17
C GLU A 331 -24.56 -14.14 -13.63
N LEU A 332 -23.23 -14.06 -13.78
CA LEU A 332 -22.41 -12.99 -13.19
C LEU A 332 -22.08 -11.83 -14.15
N LYS A 333 -22.00 -12.08 -15.45
CA LYS A 333 -21.60 -11.10 -16.48
C LYS A 333 -22.73 -10.75 -17.46
N GLY A 334 -23.87 -11.44 -17.40
CA GLY A 334 -25.05 -11.16 -18.22
C GLY A 334 -24.99 -11.73 -19.66
N CYS A 335 -23.88 -12.31 -20.09
CA CYS A 335 -23.70 -12.91 -21.41
C CYS A 335 -22.82 -14.17 -21.36
N SER A 336 -22.69 -14.89 -22.48
CA SER A 336 -21.78 -16.05 -22.56
C SER A 336 -20.31 -15.61 -22.64
N PRO A 337 -19.34 -16.47 -22.25
CA PRO A 337 -17.91 -16.17 -22.39
C PRO A 337 -17.49 -15.78 -23.82
N SER A 338 -18.07 -16.43 -24.83
CA SER A 338 -17.79 -16.15 -26.25
C SER A 338 -18.31 -14.78 -26.68
N GLU A 339 -19.53 -14.43 -26.25
CA GLU A 339 -20.09 -13.09 -26.48
C GLU A 339 -19.27 -12.03 -25.77
N PHE A 340 -18.87 -12.27 -24.51
CA PHE A 340 -18.03 -11.37 -23.73
C PHE A 340 -16.70 -11.10 -24.43
N ARG A 341 -15.99 -12.15 -24.88
CA ARG A 341 -14.75 -12.00 -25.66
C ARG A 341 -14.99 -11.18 -26.93
N ARG A 342 -16.06 -11.47 -27.68
CA ARG A 342 -16.34 -10.75 -28.94
C ARG A 342 -16.64 -9.26 -28.71
N PHE A 343 -17.39 -8.91 -27.67
CA PHE A 343 -17.80 -7.52 -27.42
C PHE A 343 -16.70 -6.66 -26.81
N TYR A 344 -15.79 -7.24 -26.04
CA TYR A 344 -14.81 -6.48 -25.25
C TYR A 344 -13.34 -6.68 -25.69
N ALA A 345 -13.05 -7.58 -26.63
CA ALA A 345 -11.69 -7.78 -27.16
C ALA A 345 -11.40 -7.04 -28.48
N GLU A 346 -12.36 -6.28 -29.04
CA GLU A 346 -12.09 -5.43 -30.22
C GLU A 346 -11.41 -4.12 -29.80
N PRO A 347 -10.25 -3.76 -30.38
CA PRO A 347 -9.66 -2.45 -30.18
C PRO A 347 -10.48 -1.41 -30.95
N SER A 348 -10.96 -0.37 -30.25
CA SER A 348 -11.36 0.88 -30.92
C SER A 348 -10.15 1.62 -31.48
#